data_AF-A0A2P6FJN9-F1
#
_entry.id   AF-A0A2P6FJN9-F1
#
_cell.length_a   1.000
_cell.length_b   1.000
_cell.length_c   1.000
_cell.angle_alpha   90.00
_cell.angle_beta   90.00
_cell.angle_gamma   90.00
#
_symmetry.space_group_name_H-M   'P 1'
#
loop_
_entity.id
_entity.type
_entity.pdbx_description
1 polymer ?
#
loop_
_entity_poly.entity_id
_entity_poly.type
_entity_poly.pdbx_seq_one_letter_code
_entity_poly.pdbx_strand_id
1 'polypeptide(L)'
;MPYEHRLEYLTMHLQQLDMESNGKSVDRNGDFIVKPSTPISWGQTGTNGQHAFYQFLHQSNQVVPCEFILGANGFEEDLQIDHHEGLIANCLAQSEALMTGIDNEKYFKDKRKDQKQLVIPNSHLFCSGNRPSTTLLYTKLTPEILGKLLALFEHRTFVEGAIWNVNSFDQWGVEFGKKLARKINDSIKDKDYFEAFSSSTIGLTNQIKRLKKKRYD
;
A
#
# COMPACT_ATOMS: atom_id res chain seq x y z
N MET A 1 -4.38 -4.09 4.98
CA MET A 1 -5.75 -4.15 4.40
C MET A 1 -6.78 -4.25 5.52
N PRO A 2 -7.21 -3.11 6.11
CA PRO A 2 -8.22 -3.13 7.17
C PRO A 2 -9.63 -3.36 6.63
N TYR A 3 -10.31 -4.39 7.12
CA TYR A 3 -11.73 -4.63 6.93
C TYR A 3 -12.50 -3.90 8.03
N GLU A 4 -12.34 -2.58 8.03
CA GLU A 4 -12.94 -1.61 8.94
C GLU A 4 -12.78 -0.23 8.30
N HIS A 5 -13.90 0.41 7.93
CA HIS A 5 -13.84 1.68 7.20
C HIS A 5 -13.25 2.81 8.04
N ARG A 6 -13.44 2.78 9.37
CA ARG A 6 -12.84 3.76 10.30
C ARG A 6 -11.31 3.79 10.27
N LEU A 7 -10.68 2.74 9.74
CA LEU A 7 -9.24 2.63 9.54
C LEU A 7 -8.80 3.05 8.12
N GLU A 8 -9.60 3.84 7.38
CA GLU A 8 -9.26 4.28 6.01
C GLU A 8 -7.89 4.97 5.90
N TYR A 9 -7.48 5.69 6.94
CA TYR A 9 -6.19 6.38 7.00
C TYR A 9 -5.05 5.57 7.61
N LEU A 10 -5.34 4.36 8.12
CA LEU A 10 -4.31 3.52 8.76
C LEU A 10 -3.19 3.21 7.77
N THR A 11 -3.51 2.84 6.53
CA THR A 11 -2.47 2.54 5.52
C THR A 11 -1.57 3.74 5.28
N MET A 12 -2.11 4.96 5.19
CA MET A 12 -1.30 6.18 4.99
C MET A 12 -0.42 6.48 6.20
N HIS A 13 -0.94 6.26 7.40
CA HIS A 13 -0.15 6.36 8.62
C HIS A 13 1.01 5.35 8.64
N LEU A 14 0.74 4.08 8.29
CA LEU A 14 1.74 3.02 8.23
C LEU A 14 2.76 3.23 7.11
N GLN A 15 2.38 3.86 6.00
CA GLN A 15 3.32 4.27 4.95
C GLN A 15 4.39 5.20 5.50
N GLN A 16 3.98 6.23 6.24
CA GLN A 16 4.93 7.13 6.87
C GLN A 16 5.77 6.38 7.91
N LEU A 17 5.12 5.66 8.84
CA LEU A 17 5.80 4.95 9.91
C LEU A 17 6.87 4.00 9.38
N ASP A 18 6.55 3.14 8.41
CA ASP A 18 7.46 2.10 7.95
C ASP A 18 8.48 2.65 6.93
N MET A 19 8.00 3.34 5.89
CA MET A 19 8.86 3.73 4.77
C MET A 19 9.78 4.90 5.12
N GLU A 20 9.36 5.86 5.95
CA GLU A 20 10.23 6.95 6.40
C GLU A 20 11.28 6.44 7.40
N SER A 21 10.88 5.53 8.31
CA SER A 21 11.78 4.95 9.31
C SER A 21 12.82 4.04 8.68
N ASN A 22 12.38 3.03 7.91
CA ASN A 22 13.24 1.94 7.45
C ASN A 22 13.63 2.04 5.99
N GLY A 23 13.17 3.03 5.22
CA GLY A 23 13.57 3.30 3.83
C GLY A 23 14.98 3.88 3.72
N LYS A 24 15.99 3.12 4.14
CA LYS A 24 17.38 3.56 4.28
C LYS A 24 18.31 2.71 3.39
N SER A 25 19.34 3.35 2.85
CA SER A 25 20.37 2.69 2.03
C SER A 25 21.71 2.52 2.75
N VAL A 26 21.81 3.05 3.97
CA VAL A 26 23.05 3.07 4.77
C VAL A 26 22.70 2.57 6.18
N ASP A 27 23.53 1.68 6.71
CA ASP A 27 23.41 1.14 8.05
C ASP A 27 24.00 2.09 9.12
N ARG A 28 23.94 1.73 10.39
CA ARG A 28 24.42 2.56 11.51
C ARG A 28 25.94 2.69 11.57
N ASN A 29 26.69 1.84 10.86
CA ASN A 29 28.15 1.95 10.73
C ASN A 29 28.57 2.88 9.59
N GLY A 30 27.63 3.27 8.73
CA GLY A 30 27.90 4.08 7.53
C GLY A 30 28.10 3.25 6.27
N ASP A 31 27.86 1.94 6.33
CA ASP A 31 28.02 1.04 5.18
C ASP A 31 26.73 0.94 4.36
N PHE A 32 26.87 0.79 3.04
CA PHE A 32 25.72 0.64 2.15
C PHE A 32 25.06 -0.74 2.28
N ILE A 33 23.72 -0.74 2.29
CA ILE A 33 22.90 -1.96 2.34
C ILE A 33 22.69 -2.48 0.92
N VAL A 34 22.96 -3.78 0.70
CA VAL A 34 22.93 -4.42 -0.63
C VAL A 34 21.51 -4.78 -1.09
N LYS A 35 20.56 -4.89 -0.15
CA LYS A 35 19.16 -5.28 -0.39
C LYS A 35 18.20 -4.20 0.09
N PRO A 36 16.97 -4.14 -0.43
CA PRO A 36 15.93 -3.27 0.12
C PRO A 36 15.71 -3.56 1.62
N SER A 37 15.77 -2.52 2.45
CA SER A 37 15.61 -2.60 3.91
C SER A 37 14.14 -2.61 4.35
N THR A 38 13.22 -2.10 3.53
CA THR A 38 11.78 -2.13 3.78
C THR A 38 11.03 -2.27 2.45
N PRO A 39 9.90 -2.99 2.41
CA PRO A 39 9.04 -3.02 1.23
C PRO A 39 8.29 -1.68 1.03
N ILE A 40 7.67 -1.52 -0.14
CA ILE A 40 6.68 -0.47 -0.34
C ILE A 40 5.38 -0.92 0.32
N SER A 41 4.93 -0.17 1.33
CA SER A 41 3.65 -0.39 2.00
C SER A 41 2.53 0.36 1.29
N TRP A 42 1.41 -0.32 1.02
CA TRP A 42 0.25 0.27 0.35
C TRP A 42 -1.01 -0.55 0.61
N GLY A 43 -2.18 0.02 0.27
CA GLY A 43 -3.46 -0.64 0.50
C GLY A 43 -4.63 0.32 0.67
N GLN A 44 -5.80 -0.26 0.88
CA GLN A 44 -7.07 0.43 1.10
C GLN A 44 -7.91 -0.41 2.07
N THR A 45 -9.03 0.12 2.55
CA THR A 45 -10.00 -0.65 3.31
C THR A 45 -10.63 -1.76 2.47
N GLY A 46 -10.95 -2.88 3.13
CA GLY A 46 -11.91 -3.86 2.61
C GLY A 46 -13.34 -3.33 2.80
N THR A 47 -14.28 -3.63 1.91
CA THR A 47 -14.13 -4.41 0.67
C THR A 47 -13.67 -3.58 -0.53
N ASN A 48 -13.58 -2.25 -0.42
CA ASN A 48 -13.26 -1.34 -1.53
C ASN A 48 -12.02 -1.74 -2.33
N GLY A 49 -10.94 -2.15 -1.65
CA GLY A 49 -9.72 -2.61 -2.31
C GLY A 49 -9.93 -3.81 -3.24
N GLN A 50 -10.90 -4.70 -2.93
CA GLN A 50 -11.22 -5.86 -3.77
C GLN A 50 -11.63 -5.45 -5.18
N HIS A 51 -12.33 -4.32 -5.31
CA HIS A 51 -12.80 -3.77 -6.57
C HIS A 51 -11.80 -2.81 -7.25
N ALA A 52 -10.62 -2.63 -6.64
CA ALA A 52 -9.58 -1.75 -7.17
C ALA A 52 -8.35 -2.53 -7.66
N PHE A 53 -7.75 -3.36 -6.81
CA PHE A 53 -6.43 -3.94 -7.08
C PHE A 53 -6.26 -5.41 -6.69
N TYR A 54 -7.28 -6.09 -6.14
CA TYR A 54 -7.12 -7.51 -5.79
C TYR A 54 -6.93 -8.42 -7.01
N GLN A 55 -7.38 -7.97 -8.18
CA GLN A 55 -7.02 -8.60 -9.45
C GLN A 55 -5.49 -8.76 -9.59
N PHE A 56 -4.73 -7.72 -9.25
CA PHE A 56 -3.28 -7.78 -9.24
C PHE A 56 -2.78 -8.74 -8.16
N LEU A 57 -3.35 -8.68 -6.95
CA LEU A 57 -2.96 -9.57 -5.86
C LEU A 57 -3.14 -11.06 -6.23
N HIS A 58 -4.20 -11.44 -6.94
CA HIS A 58 -4.52 -12.84 -7.26
C HIS A 58 -3.84 -13.38 -8.51
N GLN A 59 -3.74 -12.59 -9.58
CA GLN A 59 -3.33 -13.09 -10.91
C GLN A 59 -2.01 -12.51 -11.43
N SER A 60 -1.41 -11.51 -10.75
CA SER A 60 -0.08 -11.03 -11.15
C SER A 60 1.01 -12.06 -10.86
N ASN A 61 2.05 -12.11 -11.69
CA ASN A 61 3.24 -12.91 -11.42
C ASN A 61 4.04 -12.41 -10.20
N GLN A 62 3.81 -11.16 -9.78
CA GLN A 62 4.39 -10.64 -8.55
C GLN A 62 3.58 -11.14 -7.35
N VAL A 63 4.27 -11.77 -6.40
CA VAL A 63 3.71 -12.13 -5.10
C VAL A 63 3.84 -10.95 -4.17
N VAL A 64 2.72 -10.48 -3.62
CA VAL A 64 2.65 -9.41 -2.63
C VAL A 64 2.11 -9.99 -1.32
N PRO A 65 2.92 -10.06 -0.25
CA PRO A 65 2.43 -10.43 1.06
C PRO A 65 1.34 -9.46 1.52
N CYS A 66 0.23 -10.00 2.02
CA CYS A 66 -0.92 -9.20 2.43
C CYS A 66 -1.14 -9.30 3.94
N GLU A 67 -1.39 -8.18 4.60
CA GLU A 67 -1.83 -8.16 5.99
C GLU A 67 -3.29 -7.71 6.07
N PHE A 68 -4.16 -8.60 6.51
CA PHE A 68 -5.56 -8.34 6.79
C PHE A 68 -5.74 -7.95 8.25
N ILE A 69 -6.61 -6.96 8.51
CA ILE A 69 -6.95 -6.52 9.85
C ILE A 69 -8.47 -6.58 9.96
N LEU A 70 -9.00 -7.30 10.95
CA LEU A 70 -10.43 -7.59 11.07
C LEU A 70 -10.91 -7.49 12.51
N GLY A 71 -12.04 -6.81 12.71
CA GLY A 71 -12.77 -6.80 13.98
C GLY A 71 -13.87 -7.87 13.99
N ALA A 72 -13.99 -8.62 15.08
CA ALA A 72 -15.06 -9.61 15.25
C ALA A 72 -16.45 -8.97 15.39
N ASN A 73 -16.53 -7.74 15.92
CA ASN A 73 -17.78 -7.03 16.15
C ASN A 73 -17.75 -5.62 15.53
N GLY A 74 -18.85 -5.23 14.90
CA GLY A 74 -19.10 -3.88 14.42
C GLY A 74 -19.60 -2.95 15.54
N PHE A 75 -19.80 -1.68 15.20
CA PHE A 75 -20.42 -0.71 16.12
C PHE A 75 -21.94 -0.67 15.98
N GLU A 76 -22.43 -0.93 14.77
CA GLU A 76 -23.83 -0.87 14.38
C GLU A 76 -24.50 -2.23 14.65
N GLU A 77 -25.16 -2.36 15.81
CA GLU A 77 -25.82 -3.60 16.24
C GLU A 77 -26.85 -4.09 15.20
N ASP A 78 -27.65 -3.18 14.65
CA ASP A 78 -28.68 -3.49 13.63
C ASP A 78 -28.08 -3.95 12.29
N LEU A 79 -26.79 -3.70 12.04
CA LEU A 79 -26.09 -4.09 10.81
C LEU A 79 -25.12 -5.25 11.03
N GLN A 80 -25.08 -5.84 12.24
CA GLN A 80 -24.13 -6.88 12.58
C GLN A 80 -24.29 -8.11 11.69
N ILE A 81 -25.53 -8.59 11.47
CA ILE A 81 -25.79 -9.80 10.70
C ILE A 81 -25.56 -9.53 9.19
N ASP A 82 -26.30 -8.59 8.59
CA ASP A 82 -26.30 -8.45 7.13
C ASP A 82 -25.03 -7.78 6.57
N HIS A 83 -24.38 -6.90 7.34
CA HIS A 83 -23.22 -6.14 6.86
C HIS A 83 -21.91 -6.61 7.50
N HIS A 84 -21.85 -6.72 8.83
CA HIS A 84 -20.58 -7.04 9.51
C HIS A 84 -20.15 -8.50 9.25
N GLU A 85 -21.07 -9.46 9.28
CA GLU A 85 -20.76 -10.85 8.89
C GLU A 85 -20.37 -10.94 7.40
N GLY A 86 -21.03 -10.16 6.53
CA GLY A 86 -20.63 -10.04 5.13
C GLY A 86 -19.20 -9.51 4.96
N LEU A 87 -18.81 -8.50 5.76
CA LEU A 87 -17.45 -7.95 5.79
C LEU A 87 -16.43 -9.00 6.27
N ILE A 88 -16.76 -9.76 7.33
CA ILE A 88 -15.93 -10.87 7.84
C ILE A 88 -15.76 -11.95 6.77
N ALA A 89 -16.86 -12.41 6.17
CA ALA A 89 -16.85 -13.44 5.14
C ALA A 89 -15.96 -13.03 3.96
N ASN A 90 -16.06 -11.77 3.52
CA ASN A 90 -15.21 -11.22 2.48
C ASN A 90 -13.72 -11.21 2.88
N CYS A 91 -13.38 -10.81 4.10
CA CYS A 91 -11.99 -10.81 4.57
C CYS A 91 -11.39 -12.22 4.55
N LEU A 92 -12.09 -13.19 5.13
CA LEU A 92 -11.65 -14.57 5.22
C LEU A 92 -11.54 -15.21 3.84
N ALA A 93 -12.55 -15.03 2.98
CA ALA A 93 -12.54 -15.54 1.61
C ALA A 93 -11.35 -15.03 0.80
N GLN A 94 -10.93 -13.77 0.99
CA GLN A 94 -9.75 -13.26 0.28
C GLN A 94 -8.45 -13.89 0.77
N SER A 95 -8.28 -14.08 2.08
CA SER A 95 -7.11 -14.78 2.62
C SER A 95 -7.05 -16.25 2.17
N GLU A 96 -8.20 -16.92 2.14
CA GLU A 96 -8.34 -18.30 1.66
C GLU A 96 -8.05 -18.39 0.15
N ALA A 97 -8.60 -17.49 -0.66
CA ALA A 97 -8.37 -17.46 -2.10
C ALA A 97 -6.89 -17.21 -2.45
N LEU A 98 -6.20 -16.33 -1.70
CA LEU A 98 -4.75 -16.10 -1.87
C LEU A 98 -3.93 -17.37 -1.59
N MET A 99 -4.33 -18.15 -0.57
CA MET A 99 -3.67 -19.41 -0.24
C MET A 99 -3.99 -20.52 -1.26
N THR A 100 -5.27 -20.76 -1.52
CA THR A 100 -5.76 -21.94 -2.26
C THR A 100 -5.67 -21.77 -3.77
N GLY A 101 -5.86 -20.55 -4.27
CA GLY A 101 -5.99 -20.30 -5.71
C GLY A 101 -7.20 -21.02 -6.33
N ILE A 102 -7.14 -21.19 -7.64
CA ILE A 102 -8.11 -21.99 -8.40
C ILE A 102 -7.30 -23.06 -9.14
N ASP A 103 -7.50 -24.34 -8.77
CA ASP A 103 -6.93 -25.46 -9.51
C ASP A 103 -7.62 -25.59 -10.87
N ASN A 104 -6.85 -25.35 -11.93
CA ASN A 104 -7.30 -25.42 -13.31
C ASN A 104 -7.91 -26.79 -13.68
N GLU A 105 -7.37 -27.90 -13.17
CA GLU A 105 -7.87 -29.20 -13.61
C GLU A 105 -9.25 -29.49 -13.01
N LYS A 106 -9.42 -29.28 -11.71
CA LYS A 106 -10.68 -29.57 -11.02
C LYS A 106 -11.78 -28.57 -11.36
N TYR A 107 -11.48 -27.27 -11.34
CA TYR A 107 -12.49 -26.22 -11.57
C TYR A 107 -13.01 -26.21 -13.01
N PHE A 108 -12.12 -26.44 -13.99
CA PHE A 108 -12.51 -26.45 -15.40
C PHE A 108 -13.02 -27.81 -15.90
N LYS A 109 -12.86 -28.91 -15.15
CA LYS A 109 -13.43 -30.21 -15.53
C LYS A 109 -14.95 -30.22 -15.36
N ASP A 110 -15.48 -29.55 -14.33
CA ASP A 110 -16.93 -29.45 -14.12
C ASP A 110 -17.56 -28.40 -15.05
N LYS A 111 -16.92 -27.24 -15.26
CA LYS A 111 -17.37 -26.22 -16.23
C LYS A 111 -17.27 -26.65 -17.69
N ARG A 112 -16.46 -27.69 -17.98
CA ARG A 112 -16.34 -28.30 -19.32
C ARG A 112 -17.60 -29.05 -19.77
N LYS A 113 -18.46 -29.49 -18.84
CA LYS A 113 -19.68 -30.25 -19.16
C LYS A 113 -20.81 -29.38 -19.74
N ASP A 114 -20.77 -28.07 -19.50
CA ASP A 114 -21.80 -27.11 -19.96
C ASP A 114 -21.38 -26.34 -21.25
N GLN A 115 -20.38 -26.85 -21.98
CA GLN A 115 -19.68 -26.11 -23.05
C GLN A 115 -20.46 -25.94 -24.35
N LYS A 116 -21.35 -24.95 -24.38
CA LYS A 116 -21.66 -24.18 -25.60
C LYS A 116 -21.40 -22.67 -25.50
N GLN A 117 -20.96 -22.12 -24.36
CA GLN A 117 -20.98 -20.65 -24.15
C GLN A 117 -19.84 -20.03 -23.33
N LEU A 118 -18.66 -20.66 -23.19
CA LEU A 118 -17.53 -19.94 -22.56
C LEU A 118 -16.83 -19.04 -23.60
N VAL A 119 -17.05 -17.73 -23.50
CA VAL A 119 -16.42 -16.67 -24.33
C VAL A 119 -14.96 -16.42 -23.93
N ILE A 120 -14.55 -16.84 -22.73
CA ILE A 120 -13.22 -16.57 -22.17
C ILE A 120 -12.45 -17.90 -22.06
N PRO A 121 -11.19 -17.99 -22.54
CA PRO A 121 -10.36 -19.17 -22.34
C PRO A 121 -10.17 -19.47 -20.84
N ASN A 122 -10.28 -20.74 -20.48
CA ASN A 122 -10.15 -21.21 -19.09
C ASN A 122 -8.86 -20.71 -18.39
N SER A 123 -7.76 -20.54 -19.12
CA SER A 123 -6.51 -20.01 -18.56
C SER A 123 -6.65 -18.62 -17.91
N HIS A 124 -7.62 -17.79 -18.31
CA HIS A 124 -7.83 -16.48 -17.71
C HIS A 124 -8.51 -16.50 -16.33
N LEU A 125 -9.17 -17.60 -15.94
CA LEU A 125 -9.72 -17.72 -14.58
C LEU A 125 -8.75 -18.42 -13.62
N PHE A 126 -7.53 -18.73 -14.07
CA PHE A 126 -6.52 -19.33 -13.22
C PHE A 126 -6.07 -18.35 -12.14
N CYS A 127 -6.01 -18.82 -10.89
CA CYS A 127 -5.37 -18.14 -9.78
C CYS A 127 -4.35 -19.09 -9.17
N SER A 128 -3.09 -18.69 -9.10
CA SER A 128 -1.99 -19.59 -8.71
C SER A 128 -2.08 -20.12 -7.27
N GLY A 129 -2.80 -19.41 -6.39
CA GLY A 129 -2.70 -19.63 -4.95
C GLY A 129 -1.27 -19.40 -4.44
N ASN A 130 -0.96 -19.97 -3.28
CA ASN A 130 0.35 -19.89 -2.61
C ASN A 130 0.86 -18.44 -2.42
N ARG A 131 -0.05 -17.51 -2.16
CA ARG A 131 0.27 -16.10 -1.88
C ARG A 131 0.12 -15.85 -0.38
N PRO A 132 1.19 -15.43 0.32
CA PRO A 132 1.17 -15.35 1.77
C PRO A 132 0.27 -14.20 2.24
N SER A 133 -0.48 -14.46 3.30
CA SER A 133 -1.16 -13.42 4.04
C SER A 133 -1.17 -13.69 5.54
N THR A 134 -1.28 -12.63 6.33
CA THR A 134 -1.45 -12.66 7.78
C THR A 134 -2.78 -11.99 8.11
N THR A 135 -3.56 -12.57 9.02
CA THR A 135 -4.80 -11.95 9.51
C THR A 135 -4.65 -11.60 10.99
N LEU A 136 -4.72 -10.30 11.28
CA LEU A 136 -4.79 -9.77 12.63
C LEU A 136 -6.24 -9.57 13.03
N LEU A 137 -6.68 -10.36 14.02
CA LEU A 137 -8.05 -10.35 14.53
C LEU A 137 -8.11 -9.67 15.90
N TYR A 138 -9.11 -8.81 16.10
CA TYR A 138 -9.43 -8.19 17.39
C TYR A 138 -10.94 -8.23 17.68
N THR A 139 -11.35 -7.90 18.91
CA THR A 139 -12.74 -7.99 19.34
C THR A 139 -13.63 -6.90 18.71
N LYS A 140 -13.32 -5.63 18.97
CA LYS A 140 -14.01 -4.43 18.43
C LYS A 140 -13.01 -3.28 18.45
N LEU A 141 -13.09 -2.34 17.50
CA LEU A 141 -12.10 -1.25 17.37
C LEU A 141 -12.31 -0.15 18.44
N THR A 142 -12.08 -0.48 19.71
CA THR A 142 -12.07 0.51 20.79
C THR A 142 -10.79 1.35 20.78
N PRO A 143 -10.73 2.50 21.47
CA PRO A 143 -9.50 3.29 21.57
C PRO A 143 -8.30 2.49 22.10
N GLU A 144 -8.54 1.58 23.04
CA GLU A 144 -7.49 0.68 23.56
C GLU A 144 -6.95 -0.27 22.48
N ILE A 145 -7.84 -0.88 21.69
CA ILE A 145 -7.46 -1.77 20.59
C ILE A 145 -6.74 -1.00 19.49
N LEU A 146 -7.18 0.22 19.17
CA LEU A 146 -6.48 1.08 18.23
C LEU A 146 -5.06 1.41 18.73
N GLY A 147 -4.90 1.78 20.00
CA GLY A 147 -3.58 2.03 20.60
C GLY A 147 -2.65 0.80 20.52
N LYS A 148 -3.18 -0.39 20.84
CA LYS A 148 -2.44 -1.66 20.69
C LYS A 148 -2.05 -1.94 19.24
N LEU A 149 -2.94 -1.66 18.29
CA LEU A 149 -2.69 -1.85 16.87
C LEU A 149 -1.56 -0.94 16.38
N LEU A 150 -1.58 0.34 16.74
CA LEU A 150 -0.53 1.29 16.36
C LEU A 150 0.82 0.90 16.97
N ALA A 151 0.84 0.62 18.27
CA ALA A 151 2.06 0.20 18.97
C ALA A 151 2.66 -1.11 18.42
N LEU A 152 1.81 -2.06 17.99
CA LEU A 152 2.27 -3.27 17.30
C LEU A 152 3.07 -2.92 16.04
N PHE A 153 2.55 -2.01 15.21
CA PHE A 153 3.23 -1.59 13.99
C PHE A 153 4.49 -0.79 14.28
N GLU A 154 4.50 0.07 15.30
CA GLU A 154 5.73 0.78 15.74
C GLU A 154 6.83 -0.20 16.13
N HIS A 155 6.49 -1.23 16.91
CA HIS A 155 7.45 -2.24 17.34
C HIS A 155 7.88 -3.17 16.20
N ARG A 156 6.99 -3.52 15.27
CA ARG A 156 7.35 -4.24 14.04
C ARG A 156 8.39 -3.45 13.25
N THR A 157 8.12 -2.18 12.97
CA THR A 157 9.04 -1.29 12.25
C THR A 157 10.37 -1.18 12.98
N PHE A 158 10.38 -1.04 14.31
CA PHE A 158 11.62 -1.04 15.08
C PHE A 158 12.42 -2.34 14.94
N VAL A 159 11.76 -3.50 15.05
CA VAL A 159 12.42 -4.81 14.93
C VAL A 159 13.03 -5.00 13.55
N GLU A 160 12.30 -4.67 12.49
CA GLU A 160 12.82 -4.73 11.11
C GLU A 160 14.04 -3.82 10.94
N GLY A 161 13.98 -2.59 11.46
CA GLY A 161 15.10 -1.66 11.41
C GLY A 161 16.32 -2.15 12.17
N ALA A 162 16.12 -2.78 13.34
CA ALA A 162 17.18 -3.38 14.13
C ALA A 162 17.85 -4.56 13.39
N ILE A 163 17.06 -5.42 12.72
CA ILE A 163 17.57 -6.53 11.90
C ILE A 163 18.44 -6.00 10.75
N TRP A 164 18.01 -4.91 10.09
CA TRP A 164 18.77 -4.28 9.01
C TRP A 164 19.92 -3.38 9.48
N ASN A 165 20.10 -3.21 10.79
CA ASN A 165 21.06 -2.29 11.39
C ASN A 165 20.91 -0.85 10.85
N VAL A 166 19.69 -0.39 10.59
CA VAL A 166 19.41 1.00 10.15
C VAL A 166 19.02 1.88 11.32
N ASN A 167 19.15 3.20 11.16
CA ASN A 167 18.56 4.14 12.09
C ASN A 167 17.09 4.41 11.72
N SER A 168 16.14 3.75 12.40
CA SER A 168 14.70 3.94 12.16
C SER A 168 14.15 5.31 12.57
N PHE A 169 14.96 6.18 13.17
CA PHE A 169 14.49 7.41 13.82
C PHE A 169 15.02 8.70 13.18
N ASP A 170 15.75 8.61 12.05
CA ASP A 170 16.14 9.77 11.25
C ASP A 170 15.45 9.82 9.89
N GLN A 171 15.55 10.96 9.19
CA GLN A 171 14.91 11.19 7.90
C GLN A 171 15.72 12.13 7.01
N TRP A 172 17.04 11.92 6.91
CA TRP A 172 17.92 12.81 6.12
C TRP A 172 17.53 12.93 4.64
N GLY A 173 16.85 11.92 4.09
CA GLY A 173 16.42 11.88 2.69
C GLY A 173 15.50 13.04 2.28
N VAL A 174 14.75 13.65 3.20
CA VAL A 174 13.82 14.74 2.86
C VAL A 174 14.50 16.11 2.73
N GLU A 175 15.71 16.27 3.27
CA GLU A 175 16.38 17.56 3.38
C GLU A 175 16.86 18.11 2.04
N PHE A 176 17.30 17.22 1.13
CA PHE A 176 17.73 17.63 -0.20
C PHE A 176 16.58 18.25 -1.01
N GLY A 177 15.40 17.62 -0.98
CA GLY A 177 14.20 18.11 -1.64
C GLY A 177 13.76 19.48 -1.11
N LYS A 178 13.78 19.68 0.21
CA LYS A 178 13.46 20.97 0.84
C LYS A 178 14.41 22.09 0.39
N LYS A 179 15.72 21.81 0.33
CA LYS A 179 16.73 22.77 -0.15
C LYS A 179 16.51 23.13 -1.61
N LEU A 180 16.24 22.14 -2.46
CA LEU A 180 16.00 22.35 -3.89
C LEU A 180 14.71 23.14 -4.14
N ALA A 181 13.63 22.82 -3.41
CA ALA A 181 12.35 23.50 -3.51
C ALA A 181 12.45 25.00 -3.18
N ARG A 182 13.25 25.38 -2.17
CA ARG A 182 13.52 26.79 -1.86
C ARG A 182 14.18 27.50 -3.04
N LYS A 183 15.26 26.94 -3.59
CA LYS A 183 15.96 27.52 -4.75
C LYS A 183 15.05 27.65 -5.98
N ILE A 184 14.21 26.64 -6.25
CA ILE A 184 13.26 26.68 -7.37
C ILE A 184 12.19 27.76 -7.13
N ASN A 185 11.68 27.89 -5.90
CA ASN A 185 10.70 28.92 -5.55
C ASN A 185 11.26 30.33 -5.79
N ASP A 186 12.52 30.57 -5.43
CA ASP A 186 13.19 31.84 -5.69
C ASP A 186 13.35 32.09 -7.20
N SER A 187 13.76 31.08 -7.97
CA SER A 187 13.84 31.15 -9.45
C SER A 187 12.48 31.37 -10.14
N ILE A 188 11.38 30.88 -9.56
CA ILE A 188 10.03 31.16 -10.07
C ILE A 188 9.64 32.63 -9.85
N LYS A 189 10.07 33.22 -8.73
CA LYS A 189 9.77 34.61 -8.36
C LYS A 189 10.66 35.62 -9.10
N ASP A 190 11.95 35.34 -9.19
CA ASP A 190 12.89 36.19 -9.89
C ASP A 190 12.91 35.91 -11.40
N LYS A 191 13.25 36.95 -12.18
CA LYS A 191 13.23 36.87 -13.65
C LYS A 191 14.47 36.21 -14.24
N ASP A 192 15.61 36.17 -13.53
CA ASP A 192 16.92 35.93 -14.16
C ASP A 192 17.84 34.89 -13.48
N TYR A 193 17.34 33.97 -12.65
CA TYR A 193 18.19 32.94 -12.02
C TYR A 193 17.92 31.53 -12.57
N PHE A 194 18.74 31.08 -13.52
CA PHE A 194 18.73 29.69 -14.03
C PHE A 194 20.09 29.00 -14.09
N GLU A 195 21.17 29.65 -13.65
CA GLU A 195 22.48 29.01 -13.60
C GLU A 195 22.57 28.08 -12.38
N ALA A 196 22.14 26.81 -12.57
CA ALA A 196 22.48 25.61 -11.78
C ALA A 196 21.46 24.45 -11.94
N PHE A 197 20.37 24.63 -12.68
CA PHE A 197 19.33 23.58 -12.82
C PHE A 197 19.44 22.79 -14.13
N SER A 198 18.89 21.58 -14.12
CA SER A 198 18.76 20.76 -15.34
C SER A 198 17.89 21.45 -16.39
N SER A 199 18.13 21.16 -17.67
CA SER A 199 17.33 21.66 -18.78
C SER A 199 15.83 21.35 -18.64
N SER A 200 15.48 20.20 -18.05
CA SER A 200 14.11 19.83 -17.73
C SER A 200 13.46 20.80 -16.74
N THR A 201 14.12 21.06 -15.61
CA THR A 201 13.62 21.98 -14.57
C THR A 201 13.45 23.40 -15.10
N ILE A 202 14.39 23.86 -15.93
CA ILE A 202 14.34 25.18 -16.58
C ILE A 202 13.14 25.24 -17.54
N GLY A 203 12.98 24.24 -18.42
CA GLY A 203 11.88 24.17 -19.37
C GLY A 203 10.51 24.17 -18.71
N LEU A 204 10.33 23.35 -17.67
CA LEU A 204 9.08 23.28 -16.90
C LEU A 204 8.78 24.61 -16.19
N THR A 205 9.78 25.23 -15.57
CA THR A 205 9.62 26.54 -14.90
C THR A 205 9.18 27.61 -15.89
N ASN A 206 9.81 27.67 -17.06
CA ASN A 206 9.43 28.62 -18.11
C ASN A 206 8.01 28.38 -18.63
N GLN A 207 7.63 27.11 -18.83
CA GLN A 207 6.27 26.75 -19.25
C GLN A 207 5.23 27.14 -18.20
N ILE A 208 5.51 26.93 -16.91
CA ILE A 208 4.65 27.37 -15.81
C ILE A 208 4.51 28.89 -15.79
N LYS A 209 5.61 29.64 -15.94
CA LYS A 209 5.58 31.12 -16.03
C LYS A 209 4.69 31.59 -17.20
N ARG A 210 4.79 30.93 -18.37
CA ARG A 210 3.94 31.23 -19.54
C ARG A 210 2.46 30.95 -19.28
N LEU A 211 2.12 29.81 -18.67
CA LEU A 211 0.74 29.45 -18.35
C LEU A 211 0.13 30.37 -17.29
N LYS A 212 0.93 30.85 -16.31
CA LYS A 212 0.47 31.83 -15.33
C LYS A 212 0.13 33.18 -15.96
N LYS A 213 0.92 33.68 -16.91
CA LYS A 213 0.62 34.95 -17.62
C LYS A 213 -0.72 34.88 -18.37
N LYS A 214 -0.96 33.79 -19.12
CA LYS A 214 -2.22 33.54 -19.84
C LYS A 214 -3.48 33.47 -18.96
N ARG A 215 -3.35 33.42 -17.63
CA ARG A 215 -4.49 33.35 -16.70
C ARG A 215 -5.00 34.73 -16.29
N TYR A 216 -4.25 35.79 -16.64
CA TYR A 216 -4.56 37.19 -16.31
C TYR A 216 -4.76 38.07 -17.57
N ASP A 217 -4.68 37.48 -18.76
CA ASP A 217 -5.06 38.06 -20.06
C ASP A 217 -6.40 37.45 -20.50
#